data_AF-A0A5D2HSW9-F1
#
_entry.id   AF-A0A5D2HSW9-F1
#
_cell.length_a   1.000
_cell.length_b   1.000
_cell.length_c   1.000
_cell.angle_alpha   90.00
_cell.angle_beta   90.00
_cell.angle_gamma   90.00
#
_symmetry.space_group_name_H-M   'P 1'
#
loop_
_entity.id
_entity.type
_entity.pdbx_description
1 polymer ?
#
loop_
_entity_poly.entity_id
_entity_poly.type
_entity_poly.pdbx_seq_one_letter_code
_entity_poly.pdbx_strand_id
1 'polypeptide(L)'
;MTQLYKKRFYLPFSYNQELANTKDNILEETNKNQQVVLDLYEAINTRDVQTVHQILAPDLEWWFHGPPAHQFMMRLLTGASSDQTFLFDVDPLSVTTFGSTVIVEGCDRKRSISWVHAWTVSTDGIITEVREYFNTSLTVTRLVNSSQTPPSNYNSSSSSSSPSPSSGSSSTAEITPVHCFSVWESSFSNRVGKSVPGLVLAI
;
A
#
# COMPACT_ATOMS: atom_id res chain seq x y z
N MET A 1 -64.15 22.89 27.49
CA MET A 1 -63.33 22.93 26.26
C MET A 1 -61.92 22.56 26.68
N THR A 2 -61.65 21.25 26.74
CA THR A 2 -60.59 20.64 27.55
C THR A 2 -59.35 20.38 26.69
N GLN A 3 -58.22 20.96 27.07
CA GLN A 3 -56.91 20.73 26.45
C GLN A 3 -56.33 19.40 26.93
N LEU A 4 -55.89 18.54 26.00
CA LEU A 4 -55.14 17.31 26.28
C LEU A 4 -53.96 17.20 25.31
N TYR A 5 -52.76 17.15 25.87
CA TYR A 5 -51.47 17.13 25.18
C TYR A 5 -51.15 15.77 24.55
N LYS A 6 -50.33 15.76 23.48
CA LYS A 6 -49.51 14.60 23.10
C LYS A 6 -48.06 15.03 22.85
N LYS A 7 -47.18 14.66 23.78
CA LYS A 7 -45.71 14.70 23.63
C LYS A 7 -45.31 13.70 22.54
N ARG A 8 -44.58 14.13 21.52
CA ARG A 8 -43.74 13.23 20.70
C ARG A 8 -42.29 13.51 21.05
N PHE A 9 -41.64 12.51 21.63
CA PHE A 9 -40.18 12.45 21.72
C PHE A 9 -39.66 12.11 20.31
N TYR A 10 -38.84 12.99 19.74
CA TYR A 10 -37.87 12.59 18.73
C TYR A 10 -36.53 12.49 19.43
N LEU A 11 -36.01 11.27 19.54
CA LEU A 11 -34.59 11.06 19.81
C LEU A 11 -33.80 11.63 18.63
N PRO A 12 -32.68 12.33 18.85
CA PRO A 12 -31.81 12.70 17.74
C PRO A 12 -31.26 11.42 17.11
N PHE A 13 -31.56 11.28 15.82
CA PHE A 13 -30.95 10.32 14.92
C PHE A 13 -29.47 10.66 14.82
N SER A 14 -28.62 10.03 15.64
CA SER A 14 -27.16 10.09 15.50
C SER A 14 -26.70 8.72 15.02
N TYR A 15 -26.67 8.55 13.70
CA TYR A 15 -26.02 7.42 13.06
C TYR A 15 -25.40 7.88 11.72
N ASN A 16 -24.09 7.64 11.59
CA ASN A 16 -23.33 7.46 10.34
C ASN A 16 -22.76 8.65 9.55
N GLN A 17 -22.69 9.89 10.05
CA GLN A 17 -22.00 10.93 9.26
C GLN A 17 -20.46 10.80 9.29
N GLU A 18 -19.88 10.35 10.40
CA GLU A 18 -18.43 10.33 10.61
C GLU A 18 -17.71 9.21 9.82
N LEU A 19 -18.36 8.05 9.65
CA LEU A 19 -17.82 6.92 8.89
C LEU A 19 -17.94 7.10 7.36
N ALA A 20 -18.96 7.82 6.90
CA ALA A 20 -19.15 8.10 5.47
C ALA A 20 -18.06 9.06 4.97
N ASN A 21 -17.87 10.18 5.67
CA ASN A 21 -16.85 11.17 5.31
C ASN A 21 -15.43 10.59 5.30
N THR A 22 -15.10 9.70 6.25
CA THR A 22 -13.77 9.08 6.32
C THR A 22 -13.49 8.19 5.11
N LYS A 23 -14.48 7.40 4.66
CA LYS A 23 -14.33 6.54 3.48
C LYS A 23 -14.21 7.35 2.20
N ASP A 24 -14.99 8.43 2.08
CA ASP A 24 -14.95 9.32 0.91
C ASP A 24 -13.59 10.03 0.82
N ASN A 25 -13.05 10.52 1.95
CA ASN A 25 -11.72 11.13 1.99
C ASN A 25 -10.61 10.14 1.62
N ILE A 26 -10.66 8.90 2.13
CA ILE A 26 -9.66 7.86 1.80
C ILE A 26 -9.72 7.53 0.30
N LEU A 27 -10.93 7.41 -0.27
CA LEU A 27 -11.11 7.13 -1.69
C LEU A 27 -10.59 8.30 -2.55
N GLU A 28 -10.87 9.53 -2.17
CA GLU A 28 -10.35 10.72 -2.85
C GLU A 28 -8.82 10.80 -2.78
N GLU A 29 -8.22 10.59 -1.61
CA GLU A 29 -6.76 10.54 -1.45
C GLU A 29 -6.13 9.43 -2.29
N THR A 30 -6.75 8.24 -2.29
CA THR A 30 -6.35 7.10 -3.12
C THR A 30 -6.32 7.48 -4.60
N ASN A 31 -7.36 8.17 -5.08
CA ASN A 31 -7.45 8.65 -6.46
C ASN A 31 -6.40 9.73 -6.76
N LYS A 32 -6.16 10.66 -5.83
CA LYS A 32 -5.14 11.72 -5.96
C LYS A 32 -3.73 11.14 -6.03
N ASN A 33 -3.38 10.24 -5.11
CA ASN A 33 -2.06 9.59 -5.08
C ASN A 33 -1.82 8.77 -6.33
N GLN A 34 -2.84 8.04 -6.80
CA GLN A 34 -2.77 7.32 -8.07
C GLN A 34 -2.49 8.26 -9.24
N GLN A 35 -3.18 9.41 -9.29
CA GLN A 35 -3.00 10.39 -10.35
C GLN A 35 -1.59 10.99 -10.34
N VAL A 36 -1.06 11.39 -9.18
CA VAL A 36 0.32 11.92 -9.04
C VAL A 36 1.34 10.95 -9.64
N VAL A 37 1.18 9.66 -9.35
CA VAL A 37 2.09 8.63 -9.88
C VAL A 37 1.92 8.45 -11.38
N LEU A 38 0.68 8.44 -11.91
CA LEU A 38 0.46 8.38 -13.35
C LEU A 38 1.05 9.59 -14.08
N ASP A 39 0.91 10.79 -13.52
CA ASP A 39 1.49 12.02 -14.05
C ASP A 39 3.03 11.94 -14.08
N LEU A 40 3.66 11.31 -13.07
CA LEU A 40 5.09 11.01 -13.09
C LEU A 40 5.48 10.12 -14.27
N TYR A 41 4.76 9.02 -14.51
CA TYR A 41 5.07 8.12 -15.64
C TYR A 41 4.87 8.83 -16.99
N GLU A 42 3.81 9.65 -17.12
CA GLU A 42 3.60 10.48 -18.32
C GLU A 42 4.73 11.49 -18.52
N ALA A 43 5.15 12.18 -17.47
CA ALA A 43 6.26 13.13 -17.52
C ALA A 43 7.58 12.46 -17.90
N ILE A 44 7.85 11.26 -17.36
CA ILE A 44 9.02 10.45 -17.73
C ILE A 44 8.98 10.09 -19.23
N ASN A 45 7.84 9.58 -19.71
CA ASN A 45 7.67 9.14 -21.10
C ASN A 45 7.75 10.31 -22.10
N THR A 46 7.25 11.48 -21.73
CA THR A 46 7.31 12.72 -22.54
C THR A 46 8.60 13.50 -22.36
N ARG A 47 9.48 13.06 -21.44
CA ARG A 47 10.73 13.75 -21.05
C ARG A 47 10.48 15.16 -20.50
N ASP A 48 9.36 15.36 -19.82
CA ASP A 48 9.05 16.58 -19.08
C ASP A 48 9.80 16.61 -17.74
N VAL A 49 11.06 17.04 -17.83
CA VAL A 49 11.97 17.17 -16.69
C VAL A 49 11.43 18.11 -15.62
N GLN A 50 10.69 19.16 -16.01
CA GLN A 50 10.15 20.12 -15.05
C GLN A 50 9.09 19.48 -14.17
N THR A 51 8.15 18.74 -14.78
CA THR A 51 7.10 18.03 -14.04
C THR A 51 7.70 16.94 -13.16
N VAL A 52 8.70 16.18 -13.65
CA VAL A 52 9.42 15.19 -12.82
C VAL A 52 10.03 15.84 -11.57
N HIS A 53 10.69 17.00 -11.69
CA HIS A 53 11.26 17.71 -10.54
C HIS A 53 10.22 18.32 -9.60
N GLN A 54 9.02 18.60 -10.07
CA GLN A 54 7.93 19.11 -9.22
C GLN A 54 7.26 17.99 -8.43
N ILE A 55 7.21 16.77 -8.98
CA ILE A 55 6.55 15.63 -8.35
C ILE A 55 7.49 14.89 -7.39
N LEU A 56 8.78 14.76 -7.73
CA LEU A 56 9.74 14.03 -6.90
C LEU A 56 10.40 14.92 -5.84
N ALA A 57 10.50 14.40 -4.62
CA ALA A 57 11.33 15.01 -3.59
C ALA A 57 12.81 15.07 -4.04
N PRO A 58 13.54 16.18 -3.77
CA PRO A 58 14.96 16.28 -4.10
C PRO A 58 15.84 15.20 -3.44
N ASP A 59 15.39 14.68 -2.30
CA ASP A 59 16.02 13.67 -1.46
C ASP A 59 15.28 12.31 -1.51
N LEU A 60 14.68 11.99 -2.66
CA LEU A 60 13.96 10.74 -2.92
C LEU A 60 14.71 9.52 -2.35
N GLU A 61 14.08 8.84 -1.39
CA GLU A 61 14.62 7.62 -0.79
C GLU A 61 14.45 6.44 -1.76
N TRP A 62 15.54 5.71 -2.01
CA TRP A 62 15.58 4.68 -3.05
C TRP A 62 15.94 3.30 -2.51
N TRP A 63 15.09 2.32 -2.80
CA TRP A 63 15.35 0.90 -2.53
C TRP A 63 15.28 0.10 -3.82
N PHE A 64 16.19 -0.86 -3.98
CA PHE A 64 16.26 -1.69 -5.19
C PHE A 64 16.41 -3.17 -4.84
N HIS A 65 15.57 -3.98 -5.47
CA HIS A 65 15.62 -5.43 -5.45
C HIS A 65 15.56 -5.96 -6.87
N GLY A 66 16.56 -6.73 -7.27
CA GLY A 66 16.63 -7.34 -8.59
C GLY A 66 18.06 -7.55 -9.05
N PRO A 67 18.28 -8.00 -10.30
CA PRO A 67 19.62 -8.18 -10.82
C PRO A 67 20.32 -6.81 -10.97
N PRO A 68 21.60 -6.64 -10.57
CA PRO A 68 22.28 -5.34 -10.56
C PRO A 68 22.29 -4.57 -11.90
N ALA A 69 22.15 -5.28 -13.03
CA ALA A 69 22.05 -4.67 -14.35
C ALA A 69 20.72 -3.95 -14.62
N HIS A 70 19.70 -4.11 -13.77
CA HIS A 70 18.31 -3.68 -14.02
C HIS A 70 17.90 -2.40 -13.27
N GLN A 71 18.84 -1.52 -12.91
CA GLN A 71 18.54 -0.26 -12.20
C GLN A 71 18.05 0.82 -13.17
N PHE A 72 16.89 0.59 -13.82
CA PHE A 72 16.45 1.43 -14.94
C PHE A 72 15.90 2.78 -14.53
N MET A 73 14.97 2.85 -13.58
CA MET A 73 14.39 4.13 -13.16
C MET A 73 15.46 5.02 -12.52
N MET A 74 16.37 4.43 -11.72
CA MET A 74 17.45 5.19 -11.09
C MET A 74 18.32 5.88 -12.13
N ARG A 75 18.77 5.13 -13.14
CA ARG A 75 19.62 5.69 -14.22
C ARG A 75 18.87 6.74 -15.04
N LEU A 76 17.57 6.57 -15.21
CA LEU A 76 16.71 7.51 -15.93
C LEU A 76 16.57 8.83 -15.15
N LEU A 77 16.25 8.76 -13.86
CA LEU A 77 16.03 9.94 -13.01
C LEU A 77 17.32 10.67 -12.64
N THR A 78 18.46 9.96 -12.55
CA THR A 78 19.76 10.57 -12.24
C THR A 78 20.56 10.99 -13.46
N GLY A 79 20.14 10.59 -14.67
CA GLY A 79 20.94 10.76 -15.88
C GLY A 79 22.25 9.95 -15.89
N ALA A 80 22.40 8.94 -15.00
CA ALA A 80 23.61 8.13 -14.90
C ALA A 80 23.85 7.21 -16.12
N SER A 81 22.91 7.15 -17.08
CA SER A 81 23.13 6.44 -18.34
C SER A 81 23.87 7.33 -19.35
N SER A 82 25.11 6.97 -19.67
CA SER A 82 25.84 7.56 -20.81
C SER A 82 25.39 6.99 -22.16
N ASP A 83 24.50 6.01 -22.15
CA ASP A 83 24.11 5.24 -23.33
C ASP A 83 22.81 5.80 -23.92
N GLN A 84 22.89 6.44 -25.09
CA GLN A 84 21.74 6.98 -25.81
C GLN A 84 20.75 5.88 -26.25
N THR A 85 21.17 4.62 -26.21
CA THR A 85 20.34 3.45 -26.54
C THR A 85 19.56 2.89 -25.34
N PHE A 86 19.74 3.48 -24.14
CA PHE A 86 19.00 3.11 -22.95
C PHE A 86 17.54 3.58 -23.03
N LEU A 87 16.75 2.83 -23.78
CA LEU A 87 15.31 2.95 -23.83
C LEU A 87 14.74 1.97 -22.80
N PHE A 88 14.31 2.51 -21.67
CA PHE A 88 13.43 1.82 -20.74
C PHE A 88 12.02 2.31 -21.04
N ASP A 89 11.23 1.46 -21.71
CA ASP A 89 9.81 1.75 -21.96
C ASP A 89 9.07 1.56 -20.63
N VAL A 90 8.70 2.68 -20.01
CA VAL A 90 8.10 2.68 -18.67
C VAL A 90 6.59 2.85 -18.78
N ASP A 91 5.92 1.85 -19.34
CA ASP A 91 4.47 1.87 -19.47
C ASP A 91 3.81 1.05 -18.33
N PRO A 92 3.08 1.71 -17.41
CA PRO A 92 2.29 1.02 -16.39
C PRO A 92 1.28 0.06 -17.02
N LEU A 93 1.27 -1.19 -16.56
CA LEU A 93 0.26 -2.18 -16.95
C LEU A 93 -0.83 -2.35 -15.89
N SER A 94 -0.47 -2.15 -14.62
CA SER A 94 -1.40 -2.19 -13.49
C SER A 94 -0.97 -1.17 -12.45
N VAL A 95 -1.94 -0.49 -11.85
CA VAL A 95 -1.74 0.45 -10.76
C VAL A 95 -2.72 0.12 -9.64
N THR A 96 -2.24 0.10 -8.39
CA THR A 96 -3.06 -0.17 -7.21
C THR A 96 -2.58 0.68 -6.05
N THR A 97 -3.49 1.36 -5.37
CA THR A 97 -3.16 2.30 -4.30
C THR A 97 -3.60 1.79 -2.93
N PHE A 98 -2.71 1.94 -1.95
CA PHE A 98 -2.89 1.60 -0.54
C PHE A 98 -2.48 2.79 0.33
N GLY A 99 -3.43 3.67 0.67
CA GLY A 99 -3.13 4.89 1.43
C GLY A 99 -2.14 5.77 0.66
N SER A 100 -0.97 6.06 1.26
CA SER A 100 0.12 6.80 0.63
C SER A 100 0.96 5.97 -0.36
N THR A 101 0.86 4.64 -0.32
CA THR A 101 1.66 3.76 -1.19
C THR A 101 0.92 3.45 -2.48
N VAL A 102 1.54 3.71 -3.62
CA VAL A 102 1.02 3.36 -4.95
C VAL A 102 1.92 2.29 -5.56
N ILE A 103 1.35 1.13 -5.84
CA ILE A 103 2.01 0.01 -6.49
C ILE A 103 1.75 0.09 -7.99
N VAL A 104 2.83 0.11 -8.77
CA VAL A 104 2.77 0.10 -10.23
C VAL A 104 3.53 -1.11 -10.75
N GLU A 105 2.88 -1.89 -11.59
CA GLU A 105 3.46 -3.09 -12.19
C GLU A 105 3.50 -2.97 -13.71
N GLY A 106 4.58 -3.45 -14.31
CA GLY A 106 4.73 -3.54 -15.75
C GLY A 106 5.73 -4.59 -16.19
N CYS A 107 5.96 -4.68 -17.50
CA CYS A 107 6.95 -5.60 -18.05
C CYS A 107 7.53 -5.11 -19.37
N ASP A 108 8.82 -5.38 -19.58
CA ASP A 108 9.48 -5.30 -20.88
C ASP A 108 9.53 -6.72 -21.48
N ARG A 109 8.61 -6.99 -22.42
CA ARG A 109 8.54 -8.30 -23.10
C ARG A 109 9.76 -8.58 -23.97
N LYS A 110 10.38 -7.55 -24.57
CA LYS A 110 11.55 -7.72 -25.46
C LYS A 110 12.75 -8.20 -24.65
N ARG A 111 12.92 -7.65 -23.46
CA ARG A 111 14.01 -8.03 -22.53
C ARG A 111 13.64 -9.15 -21.57
N SER A 112 12.38 -9.59 -21.57
CA SER A 112 11.84 -10.57 -20.62
C SER A 112 12.03 -10.14 -19.16
N ILE A 113 11.71 -8.89 -18.87
CA ILE A 113 11.82 -8.27 -17.54
C ILE A 113 10.42 -7.98 -17.00
N SER A 114 10.11 -8.43 -15.79
CA SER A 114 8.98 -7.90 -15.02
C SER A 114 9.49 -6.89 -14.00
N TRP A 115 8.68 -5.89 -13.68
CA TRP A 115 9.02 -4.88 -12.69
C TRP A 115 7.80 -4.44 -11.88
N VAL A 116 8.03 -4.13 -10.61
CA VAL A 116 7.08 -3.47 -9.72
C VAL A 116 7.79 -2.27 -9.09
N HIS A 117 7.17 -1.11 -9.12
CA HIS A 117 7.59 0.06 -8.37
C HIS A 117 6.55 0.36 -7.29
N ALA A 118 6.98 0.45 -6.03
CA ALA A 118 6.15 0.93 -4.93
C ALA A 118 6.58 2.37 -4.61
N TRP A 119 5.70 3.31 -4.89
CA TRP A 119 5.93 4.74 -4.67
C TRP A 119 5.22 5.20 -3.39
N THR A 120 5.87 6.00 -2.56
CA THR A 120 5.25 6.64 -1.39
C THR A 120 4.97 8.10 -1.69
N VAL A 121 3.70 8.49 -1.66
CA VAL A 121 3.21 9.86 -1.89
C VAL A 121 2.85 10.51 -0.55
N SER A 122 3.44 11.66 -0.25
CA SER A 122 3.11 12.45 0.93
C SER A 122 1.79 13.21 0.76
N THR A 123 1.26 13.77 1.85
CA THR A 123 -0.07 14.44 1.85
C THR A 123 -0.14 15.69 0.99
N ASP A 124 1.00 16.29 0.65
CA ASP A 124 1.16 17.42 -0.27
C ASP A 124 1.34 16.99 -1.73
N GLY A 125 1.27 15.68 -2.03
CA GLY A 125 1.35 15.16 -3.40
C GLY A 125 2.78 15.01 -3.93
N ILE A 126 3.78 14.99 -3.04
CA ILE A 126 5.19 14.80 -3.39
C ILE A 126 5.58 13.33 -3.21
N ILE A 127 6.33 12.78 -4.15
CA ILE A 127 6.84 11.42 -4.07
C ILE A 127 8.16 11.45 -3.30
N THR A 128 8.20 10.71 -2.19
CA THR A 128 9.31 10.75 -1.22
C THR A 128 10.13 9.48 -1.20
N GLU A 129 9.58 8.37 -1.68
CA GLU A 129 10.25 7.07 -1.70
C GLU A 129 9.87 6.27 -2.95
N VAL A 130 10.83 5.49 -3.43
CA VAL A 130 10.60 4.41 -4.40
C VAL A 130 11.26 3.11 -3.95
N ARG A 131 10.51 2.01 -4.04
CA ARG A 131 11.06 0.64 -3.96
C ARG A 131 10.87 -0.06 -5.30
N GLU A 132 11.97 -0.38 -5.95
CA GLU A 132 11.99 -1.12 -7.22
C GLU A 132 12.17 -2.62 -6.99
N TYR A 133 11.37 -3.42 -7.70
CA TYR A 133 11.45 -4.87 -7.70
C TYR A 133 11.49 -5.37 -9.14
N PHE A 134 12.67 -5.74 -9.64
CA PHE A 134 12.86 -6.31 -10.96
C PHE A 134 13.01 -7.83 -10.87
N ASN A 135 12.30 -8.56 -11.75
CA ASN A 135 12.29 -10.02 -11.79
C ASN A 135 12.20 -10.64 -10.39
N THR A 136 11.27 -10.12 -9.60
CA THR A 136 11.02 -10.48 -8.20
C THR A 136 9.51 -10.52 -8.01
N SER A 137 9.00 -11.61 -7.45
CA SER A 137 7.57 -11.72 -7.11
C SER A 137 7.30 -10.94 -5.84
N LEU A 138 6.35 -10.01 -5.88
CA LEU A 138 6.00 -9.17 -4.74
C LEU A 138 4.61 -9.49 -4.24
N THR A 139 4.47 -9.68 -2.92
CA THR A 139 3.20 -9.79 -2.22
C THR A 139 3.07 -8.62 -1.25
N VAL A 140 1.98 -7.86 -1.32
CA VAL A 140 1.69 -6.81 -0.36
C VAL A 140 0.80 -7.38 0.73
N THR A 141 1.18 -7.20 1.98
CA THR A 141 0.43 -7.68 3.15
C THR A 141 0.06 -6.54 4.05
N ARG A 142 -1.18 -6.51 4.53
CA ARG A 142 -1.62 -5.54 5.53
C ARG A 142 -1.37 -6.07 6.94
N LEU A 143 -0.72 -5.28 7.78
CA LEU A 143 -0.52 -5.59 9.19
C LEU A 143 -1.73 -5.10 10.02
N VAL A 144 -2.40 -6.02 10.72
CA VAL A 144 -3.42 -5.65 11.71
C VAL A 144 -2.90 -5.92 13.11
N ASN A 145 -2.80 -4.86 13.91
CA ASN A 145 -2.43 -4.97 15.31
C ASN A 145 -3.67 -5.35 16.14
N SER A 146 -3.63 -6.48 16.84
CA SER A 146 -4.76 -7.02 17.62
C SER A 146 -5.08 -6.22 18.90
N SER A 147 -4.53 -5.01 19.08
CA SER A 147 -4.69 -4.18 20.28
C SER A 147 -5.99 -3.37 20.33
N GLN A 148 -6.84 -3.43 19.30
CA GLN A 148 -8.22 -2.92 19.36
C GLN A 148 -9.18 -4.08 19.65
N THR A 149 -9.15 -4.59 20.88
CA THR A 149 -10.35 -5.22 21.44
C THR A 149 -11.34 -4.11 21.80
N PRO A 150 -12.53 -4.04 21.20
CA PRO A 150 -13.61 -3.24 21.77
C PRO A 150 -13.88 -3.73 23.21
N PRO A 151 -14.36 -2.87 24.15
CA PRO A 151 -14.74 -3.34 25.47
C PRO A 151 -15.84 -4.39 25.33
N SER A 152 -15.48 -5.66 25.46
CA SER A 152 -16.38 -6.80 25.41
C SER A 152 -17.20 -6.82 26.69
N ASN A 153 -18.26 -6.02 26.74
CA ASN A 153 -19.27 -6.09 27.77
C ASN A 153 -20.36 -7.06 27.30
N TYR A 154 -20.04 -8.34 27.28
CA TYR A 154 -21.04 -9.39 27.14
C TYR A 154 -20.85 -10.40 28.26
N ASN A 155 -21.67 -10.25 29.29
CA ASN A 155 -22.00 -11.34 30.20
C ASN A 155 -22.58 -12.49 29.36
N SER A 156 -21.90 -13.62 29.37
CA SER A 156 -22.46 -14.89 28.93
C SER A 156 -22.09 -15.95 29.94
N SER A 157 -23.02 -16.20 30.86
CA SER A 157 -23.04 -17.34 31.75
C SER A 157 -23.38 -18.61 30.97
N SER A 158 -22.47 -19.58 30.89
CA SER A 158 -22.76 -21.00 31.16
C SER A 158 -21.52 -21.90 31.06
N SER A 159 -21.29 -22.59 32.18
CA SER A 159 -20.57 -23.85 32.44
C SER A 159 -20.04 -24.69 31.26
N SER A 160 -18.78 -25.15 31.33
CA SER A 160 -18.42 -26.43 31.99
C SER A 160 -16.95 -26.86 31.76
N SER A 161 -16.34 -27.39 32.84
CA SER A 161 -15.30 -28.45 32.91
C SER A 161 -13.79 -28.11 32.79
N SER A 162 -13.18 -28.01 33.99
CA SER A 162 -11.82 -28.16 34.56
C SER A 162 -10.77 -29.11 33.90
N PRO A 163 -9.53 -29.29 34.46
CA PRO A 163 -8.48 -28.34 34.89
C PRO A 163 -7.04 -28.73 34.40
N SER A 164 -6.06 -27.86 34.68
CA SER A 164 -4.61 -27.89 34.33
C SER A 164 -3.75 -29.02 34.95
N PRO A 165 -2.42 -29.09 34.63
CA PRO A 165 -1.46 -28.54 35.60
C PRO A 165 -0.20 -27.81 35.04
N SER A 166 0.27 -26.85 35.87
CA SER A 166 1.61 -26.25 36.15
C SER A 166 2.85 -26.66 35.31
N SER A 167 3.90 -25.87 35.06
CA SER A 167 4.51 -24.73 35.79
C SER A 167 5.68 -24.20 34.95
N GLY A 168 5.94 -22.89 34.97
CA GLY A 168 7.17 -22.31 34.41
C GLY A 168 7.09 -20.79 34.31
N SER A 169 7.62 -20.09 35.30
CA SER A 169 7.85 -18.65 35.24
C SER A 169 8.85 -18.36 34.13
N SER A 170 8.38 -17.73 33.06
CA SER A 170 9.22 -17.04 32.10
C SER A 170 8.49 -15.77 31.71
N SER A 171 9.16 -14.63 31.91
CA SER A 171 8.74 -13.32 31.43
C SER A 171 8.77 -13.33 29.89
N THR A 172 7.80 -13.99 29.28
CA THR A 172 7.59 -13.92 27.84
C THR A 172 6.79 -12.64 27.63
N ALA A 173 7.41 -11.63 27.02
CA ALA A 173 6.66 -10.50 26.47
C ALA A 173 5.49 -11.11 25.68
N GLU A 174 4.25 -10.76 26.03
CA GLU A 174 3.07 -11.25 25.34
C GLU A 174 3.22 -10.84 23.86
N ILE A 175 3.62 -11.78 23.01
CA ILE A 175 3.68 -11.56 21.57
C ILE A 175 2.22 -11.48 21.13
N THR A 176 1.68 -10.26 21.09
CA THR A 176 0.37 -10.03 20.50
C THR A 176 0.43 -10.55 19.06
N PRO A 177 -0.42 -11.53 18.68
CA PRO A 177 -0.39 -12.06 17.34
C PRO A 177 -0.75 -10.93 16.37
N VAL A 178 0.20 -10.59 15.50
CA VAL A 178 -0.03 -9.73 14.34
C VAL A 178 -0.65 -10.59 13.26
N HIS A 179 -1.84 -10.20 12.79
CA HIS A 179 -2.50 -10.90 11.70
C HIS A 179 -2.10 -10.22 10.39
N CYS A 180 -1.35 -10.94 9.55
CA CYS A 180 -0.95 -10.49 8.22
C CYS A 180 -1.84 -11.18 7.19
N PHE A 181 -2.47 -10.43 6.29
CA PHE A 181 -3.15 -11.01 5.13
C PHE A 181 -2.65 -10.36 3.85
N SER A 182 -2.48 -11.19 2.81
CA SER A 182 -2.15 -10.74 1.45
C SER A 182 -3.32 -9.91 0.91
N VAL A 183 -3.00 -8.72 0.41
CA VAL A 183 -3.97 -7.80 -0.21
C VAL A 183 -3.70 -7.58 -1.69
N TRP A 184 -2.50 -7.91 -2.17
CA TRP A 184 -2.11 -7.81 -3.57
C TRP A 184 -0.90 -8.68 -3.88
N GLU A 185 -0.82 -9.19 -5.11
CA GLU A 185 0.29 -10.00 -5.60
C GLU A 185 0.64 -9.64 -7.03
N SER A 186 1.95 -9.61 -7.33
CA SER A 186 2.46 -9.34 -8.67
C SER A 186 1.99 -10.39 -9.66
N SER A 187 1.49 -9.96 -10.81
CA SER A 187 0.88 -10.81 -11.84
C SER A 187 1.79 -11.11 -13.03
N PHE A 188 2.91 -10.39 -13.19
CA PHE A 188 3.78 -10.51 -14.36
C PHE A 188 5.08 -11.30 -14.08
N SER A 189 5.42 -11.50 -12.82
CA SER A 189 6.64 -12.20 -12.37
C SER A 189 6.74 -13.65 -12.87
N ASN A 190 5.61 -14.34 -13.02
CA ASN A 190 5.57 -15.74 -13.48
C ASN A 190 5.51 -15.89 -15.01
N ARG A 191 5.35 -14.81 -15.78
CA ARG A 191 5.08 -14.88 -17.23
C ARG A 191 6.31 -15.20 -18.07
N VAL A 192 7.50 -15.14 -17.49
CA VAL A 192 8.79 -15.43 -18.17
C VAL A 192 9.18 -16.91 -18.05
N GLY A 193 8.38 -17.75 -17.36
CA GLY A 193 8.64 -19.19 -17.20
C GLY A 193 9.88 -19.52 -16.35
N LYS A 194 10.41 -18.53 -15.63
CA LYS A 194 11.54 -18.66 -14.72
C LYS A 194 11.05 -18.43 -13.29
N SER A 195 11.51 -19.25 -12.35
CA SER A 195 11.31 -18.97 -10.93
C SER A 195 12.11 -17.73 -10.55
N VAL A 196 11.50 -16.85 -9.78
CA VAL A 196 12.10 -15.62 -9.26
C VAL A 196 11.99 -15.60 -7.73
N PRO A 197 12.87 -14.87 -7.03
CA PRO A 197 12.73 -14.66 -5.59
C PRO A 197 11.37 -14.03 -5.25
N GLY A 198 10.77 -14.45 -4.12
CA GLY A 198 9.56 -13.85 -3.57
C GLY A 198 9.89 -12.91 -2.41
N LEU A 199 9.29 -11.73 -2.39
CA LEU A 199 9.39 -10.74 -1.31
C LEU A 199 8.00 -10.31 -0.84
N VAL A 200 7.94 -9.88 0.42
CA VAL A 200 6.73 -9.34 1.05
C VAL A 200 6.95 -7.88 1.38
N LEU A 201 6.03 -7.02 0.93
CA LEU A 201 5.94 -5.62 1.34
C LEU A 201 4.81 -5.49 2.36
N ALA A 202 5.17 -5.18 3.60
CA ALA A 202 4.19 -4.91 4.64
C ALA A 202 3.76 -3.44 4.61
N ILE A 203 2.44 -3.21 4.66
CA ILE A 203 1.79 -1.88 4.72
C ILE A 203 0.82 -1.78 5.90
#